data_AF-A0A382W3V9-F1
#
_entry.id   AF-A0A382W3V9-F1
#
_cell.length_a   1.000
_cell.length_b   1.000
_cell.length_c   1.000
_cell.angle_alpha   90.00
_cell.angle_beta   90.00
_cell.angle_gamma   90.00
#
_symmetry.space_group_name_H-M   'P 1'
#
loop_
_entity.id
_entity.type
_entity.pdbx_description
1 polymer ?
#
loop_
_entity_poly.entity_id
_entity_poly.type
_entity_poly.pdbx_seq_one_letter_code
_entity_poly.pdbx_strand_id
1 'polypeptide(L)' 'NGVTLDYSPIRHLANIESVFTYEGTHEMHTLIIGEDITGISAFE' A
#
# COMPACT_ATOMS: atom_id res chain seq x y z
N ASN A 1 18.04 -9.15 15.44
CA ASN A 1 18.53 -7.76 15.59
C ASN A 1 17.98 -6.92 14.46
N GLY A 2 16.98 -6.09 14.71
CA GLY A 2 16.28 -5.34 13.66
C GLY A 2 14.85 -4.89 14.01
N VAL A 3 14.36 -5.24 15.21
CA VAL A 3 13.02 -4.88 15.72
C VAL A 3 13.08 -3.70 16.71
N THR A 4 14.27 -3.36 17.19
CA THR A 4 14.53 -2.16 18.00
C THR A 4 14.79 -0.97 17.08
N LEU A 5 14.32 0.22 17.48
CA LEU A 5 14.51 1.47 16.72
C LEU A 5 15.98 1.86 16.50
N ASP A 6 16.90 1.23 17.23
CA ASP A 6 18.35 1.45 17.14
C ASP A 6 18.95 1.01 15.80
N TYR A 7 18.21 0.28 14.98
CA TYR A 7 18.69 -0.24 13.69
C TYR A 7 17.81 0.20 12.53
N SER A 8 18.47 0.61 11.44
CA SER A 8 17.85 1.14 10.21
C SER A 8 16.71 0.29 9.59
N PRO A 9 16.68 -1.05 9.68
CA PRO A 9 15.64 -1.86 9.03
C PRO A 9 14.22 -1.51 9.47
N ILE A 10 13.95 -1.30 10.77
CA ILE A 10 12.58 -1.00 11.22
C ILE A 10 12.16 0.44 10.90
N ARG A 11 13.13 1.37 10.85
CA ARG A 11 12.87 2.75 10.39
C ARG A 11 12.47 2.78 8.91
N HIS A 12 13.15 2.01 8.05
CA HIS A 12 12.77 1.92 6.64
C HIS A 12 11.43 1.23 6.44
N LEU A 13 11.14 0.18 7.22
CA LEU A 13 9.84 -0.49 7.20
C LEU A 13 8.70 0.48 7.56
N ALA A 14 8.86 1.24 8.65
CA ALA A 14 7.86 2.23 9.07
C ALA A 14 7.62 3.33 8.02
N ASN A 15 8.67 3.77 7.34
CA ASN A 15 8.53 4.73 6.24
C ASN A 15 7.79 4.12 5.04
N ILE A 16 8.04 2.86 4.68
CA ILE A 16 7.37 2.18 3.56
C ILE A 16 5.89 1.95 3.88
N GLU A 17 5.57 1.58 5.12
CA GLU A 17 4.18 1.39 5.56
C GLU A 17 3.37 2.70 5.49
N SER A 18 3.99 3.83 5.85
CA SER A 18 3.39 5.15 5.67
C SER A 18 3.14 5.48 4.19
N VAL A 19 4.07 5.15 3.30
CA VAL A 19 3.89 5.39 1.84
C VAL A 19 2.80 4.46 1.28
N PHE A 20 2.76 3.20 1.71
CA PHE A 20 1.79 2.20 1.25
C PHE A 20 0.34 2.59 1.58
N THR A 21 0.12 3.30 2.69
CA THR A 21 -1.21 3.69 3.15
C THR A 21 -1.62 5.12 2.76
N TYR A 22 -0.65 5.99 2.47
CA TYR A 22 -0.91 7.41 2.20
C TYR A 22 -1.37 7.72 0.76
N GLU A 23 -0.82 7.05 -0.27
CA GLU A 23 -1.08 7.38 -1.68
C GLU A 23 -2.25 6.61 -2.33
N GLY A 24 -3.24 6.19 -1.53
CA GLY A 24 -4.42 5.52 -2.06
C GLY A 24 -4.22 4.02 -2.15
N THR A 25 -4.63 3.37 -1.06
CA THR A 25 -5.21 2.02 -0.99
C THR A 25 -4.87 1.16 -2.21
N HIS A 26 -3.88 0.28 -2.05
CA HIS A 26 -3.53 -0.78 -3.01
C HIS A 26 -4.78 -1.46 -3.64
N GLU A 27 -5.85 -1.56 -2.86
CA GLU A 27 -7.18 -2.02 -3.26
C GLU A 27 -7.84 -1.13 -4.32
N MET A 28 -7.84 0.20 -4.20
CA MET A 28 -8.43 1.10 -5.20
C MET A 28 -7.70 1.03 -6.54
N HIS A 29 -6.36 0.99 -6.55
CA HIS A 29 -5.59 0.79 -7.79
C HIS A 29 -5.95 -0.55 -8.46
N THR A 30 -6.18 -1.59 -7.65
CA THR A 30 -6.61 -2.90 -8.16
C THR A 30 -8.03 -2.83 -8.74
N LEU A 31 -8.95 -2.13 -8.07
CA LEU A 31 -10.33 -1.97 -8.51
C LEU A 31 -10.45 -1.12 -9.79
N ILE A 32 -9.62 -0.08 -9.95
CA ILE A 32 -9.54 0.73 -11.18
C ILE A 32 -9.08 -0.11 -12.36
N ILE A 33 -8.02 -0.89 -12.19
CA ILE A 33 -7.53 -1.80 -13.26
C ILE A 33 -8.57 -2.89 -13.53
N GLY A 34 -9.24 -3.39 -12.50
CA GLY A 34 -10.32 -4.38 -12.63
C GLY A 34 -11.51 -3.85 -13.44
N GLU A 35 -11.93 -2.61 -13.21
CA GLU A 35 -12.98 -1.95 -13.98
C GLU A 35 -12.56 -1.76 -15.44
N ASP A 36 -11.33 -1.33 -15.72
CA ASP A 36 -10.82 -1.15 -17.10
C ASP A 36 -10.81 -2.46 -17.90
N ILE A 37 -10.47 -3.58 -17.25
CA ILE A 37 -10.41 -4.90 -17.91
C ILE A 37 -11.81 -5.52 -18.06
N THR A 38 -12.66 -5.39 -17.05
CA THR A 38 -13.94 -6.13 -16.97
C THR A 38 -15.15 -5.30 -17.41
N GLY A 39 -15.05 -3.98 -17.42
CA GLY A 39 -16.16 -3.05 -17.62
C GLY A 39 -17.16 -2.99 -16.45
N ILE A 40 -16.86 -3.63 -15.33
CA ILE A 40 -17.73 -3.67 -14.15
C ILE A 40 -17.07 -2.89 -13.02
N SER A 41 -17.75 -1.83 -12.59
CA SER A 41 -17.33 -1.04 -11.43
C SER A 41 -17.54 -1.83 -10.15
N ALA A 42 -16.52 -1.88 -9.29
CA ALA A 42 -16.54 -2.60 -8.02
C ALA A 42 -16.12 -1.71 -6.84
N PHE A 43 -16.20 -0.39 -7.01
CA PHE A 43 -16.09 0.56 -5.90
C PHE A 43 -17.43 0.63 -5.17
N GLU A 44 -17.40 0.62 -3.84
CA GLU A 44 -18.57 0.85 -2.98
C GLU A 44 -18.49 2.23 -2.32
#